data_AF-A0A4R8EIJ1-F1
#
_entry.id   AF-A0A4R8EIJ1-F1
#
_cell.length_a   1.000
_cell.length_b   1.000
_cell.length_c   1.000
_cell.angle_alpha   90.00
_cell.angle_beta   90.00
_cell.angle_gamma   90.00
#
_symmetry.space_group_name_H-M   'P 1'
#
loop_
_entity.id
_entity.type
_entity.pdbx_description
1 polymer ?
#
loop_
_entity_poly.entity_id
_entity_poly.type
_entity_poly.pdbx_seq_one_letter_code
_entity_poly.pdbx_strand_id
1 'polypeptide(L)'
;MKKYILVLLSFYSTFIFSQKTDSRRLTKQEISERELDNVNDFPIYKAFEYQDKGGVYELVLGENHKTISKKDTLNTKIQAVCVMNDHGGFLEKWKINDLLENTIPKEINIWFWTKYCSTKDIDGDGYIEPIIVYGTRNEDGYIRRVKIITIYKNKKYVIRAVECDLDDCRSFKKDQNWNTLPQKIKTYVDQLVVKLRKEQNLLLKDG
;
A
#
# COMPACT_ATOMS: atom_id res chain seq x y z
N MET A 1 -19.43 44.73 53.71
CA MET A 1 -18.60 44.37 52.53
C MET A 1 -18.76 42.87 52.25
N LYS A 2 -19.49 42.48 51.21
CA LYS A 2 -19.47 41.10 50.68
C LYS A 2 -19.47 41.21 49.15
N LYS A 3 -18.33 40.88 48.53
CA LYS A 3 -18.19 40.78 47.08
C LYS A 3 -18.54 39.34 46.69
N TYR A 4 -19.63 39.14 45.98
CA TYR A 4 -19.93 37.87 45.33
C TYR A 4 -19.35 37.95 43.91
N ILE A 5 -18.30 37.18 43.64
CA ILE A 5 -17.71 37.02 42.31
C ILE A 5 -18.40 35.81 41.69
N LEU A 6 -19.18 36.05 40.63
CA LEU A 6 -19.79 35.01 39.81
C LEU A 6 -18.77 34.60 38.74
N VAL A 7 -18.23 33.39 38.81
CA VAL A 7 -17.37 32.81 37.76
C VAL A 7 -18.24 31.97 36.84
N LEU A 8 -18.42 32.42 35.60
CA LEU A 8 -19.09 31.67 34.54
C LEU A 8 -18.04 30.83 33.79
N LEU A 9 -18.00 29.53 34.03
CA LEU A 9 -17.14 28.58 33.30
C LEU A 9 -17.87 28.12 32.03
N SER A 10 -17.53 28.71 30.89
CA SER A 10 -17.97 28.25 29.58
C SER A 10 -17.19 26.99 29.19
N PHE A 11 -17.78 25.82 29.41
CA PHE A 11 -17.30 24.57 28.84
C PHE A 11 -17.58 24.58 27.33
N TYR A 12 -16.58 24.97 26.53
CA TYR A 12 -16.59 24.67 25.11
C TYR A 12 -16.34 23.17 24.93
N SER A 13 -17.41 22.39 24.82
CA SER A 13 -17.30 21.01 24.35
C SER A 13 -16.91 21.05 22.88
N THR A 14 -15.62 20.89 22.58
CA THR A 14 -15.17 20.56 21.23
C THR A 14 -15.70 19.17 20.89
N PHE A 15 -16.85 19.12 20.21
CA PHE A 15 -17.28 17.90 19.54
C PHE A 15 -16.25 17.58 18.47
N ILE A 16 -15.32 16.69 18.77
CA ILE A 16 -14.45 16.09 17.77
C ILE A 16 -15.35 15.18 16.93
N PHE A 17 -15.91 15.71 15.86
CA PHE A 17 -16.46 14.88 14.79
C PHE A 17 -15.29 14.11 14.18
N SER A 18 -15.06 12.89 14.66
CA SER A 18 -14.23 11.93 13.95
C SER A 18 -14.96 11.60 12.67
N GLN A 19 -14.55 12.20 11.54
CA GLN A 19 -14.98 11.72 10.24
C GLN A 19 -14.60 10.23 10.16
N LYS A 20 -15.58 9.40 9.85
CA LYS A 20 -15.39 7.95 9.79
C LYS A 20 -14.54 7.65 8.56
N THR A 21 -13.36 7.07 8.76
CA THR A 21 -12.59 6.49 7.67
C THR A 21 -13.29 5.21 7.22
N ASP A 22 -13.50 5.06 5.91
CA ASP A 22 -14.12 3.86 5.33
C ASP A 22 -13.25 3.32 4.20
N SER A 23 -13.32 2.02 3.97
CA SER A 23 -12.52 1.35 2.93
C SER A 23 -13.18 0.06 2.51
N ARG A 24 -13.31 -0.14 1.20
CA ARG A 24 -13.90 -1.35 0.63
C ARG A 24 -13.26 -1.72 -0.70
N ARG A 25 -13.34 -3.02 -1.04
CA ARG A 25 -12.92 -3.52 -2.34
C ARG A 25 -14.02 -3.24 -3.37
N LEU A 26 -13.62 -2.77 -4.55
CA LEU A 26 -14.52 -2.58 -5.69
C LEU A 26 -14.77 -3.90 -6.43
N THR A 27 -15.97 -4.03 -6.96
CA THR A 27 -16.35 -5.10 -7.89
C THR A 27 -15.93 -4.75 -9.32
N LYS A 28 -15.94 -5.73 -10.22
CA LYS A 28 -15.66 -5.50 -11.65
C LYS A 28 -16.65 -4.53 -12.29
N GLN A 29 -17.92 -4.62 -11.90
CA GLN A 29 -18.96 -3.72 -12.38
C GLN A 29 -18.66 -2.28 -11.96
N GLU A 30 -18.36 -2.04 -10.68
CA GLU A 30 -18.00 -0.71 -10.20
C GLU A 30 -16.73 -0.16 -10.86
N ILE A 31 -15.72 -1.01 -11.08
CA ILE A 31 -14.50 -0.62 -11.80
C ILE A 31 -14.83 -0.08 -13.21
N SER A 32 -15.71 -0.79 -13.94
CA SER A 32 -16.11 -0.41 -15.29
C SER A 32 -17.03 0.82 -15.31
N GLU A 33 -18.03 0.88 -14.42
CA GLU A 33 -18.96 2.02 -14.30
C GLU A 33 -18.26 3.32 -13.94
N ARG A 34 -17.14 3.21 -13.21
CA ARG A 34 -16.29 4.34 -12.83
C ARG A 34 -15.17 4.61 -13.84
N GLU A 35 -15.08 3.85 -14.92
CA GLU A 35 -14.05 4.00 -15.96
C GLU A 35 -12.60 3.90 -15.43
N LEU A 36 -12.37 3.13 -14.36
CA LEU A 36 -11.04 3.02 -13.74
C LEU A 36 -10.03 2.30 -14.62
N ASP A 37 -10.49 1.54 -15.62
CA ASP A 37 -9.61 0.93 -16.63
C ASP A 37 -8.77 1.97 -17.38
N ASN A 38 -9.21 3.24 -17.44
CA ASN A 38 -8.46 4.34 -18.07
C ASN A 38 -7.36 4.93 -17.16
N VAL A 39 -7.34 4.57 -15.88
CA VAL A 39 -6.38 5.09 -14.88
C VAL A 39 -5.10 4.25 -14.81
N ASN A 40 -5.16 2.98 -15.22
CA ASN A 40 -4.05 2.04 -15.12
C ASN A 40 -3.59 1.57 -16.51
N ASP A 41 -2.28 1.50 -16.72
CA ASP A 41 -1.70 1.02 -17.98
C ASP A 41 -1.88 -0.50 -18.17
N PHE A 42 -2.24 -1.22 -17.11
CA PHE A 42 -2.39 -2.67 -17.08
C PHE A 42 -3.79 -3.11 -16.67
N PRO A 43 -4.23 -4.32 -17.09
CA PRO A 43 -5.47 -4.92 -16.61
C PRO A 43 -5.59 -4.86 -15.09
N ILE A 44 -6.74 -4.37 -14.61
CA ILE A 44 -6.96 -4.20 -13.17
C ILE A 44 -7.10 -5.58 -12.51
N TYR A 45 -6.14 -5.89 -11.64
CA TYR A 45 -6.18 -7.07 -10.79
C TYR A 45 -7.14 -6.86 -9.61
N LYS A 46 -7.01 -5.73 -8.91
CA LYS A 46 -7.91 -5.31 -7.82
C LYS A 46 -7.98 -3.79 -7.69
N ALA A 47 -9.12 -3.28 -7.23
CA ALA A 47 -9.26 -1.88 -6.84
C ALA A 47 -9.97 -1.74 -5.49
N PHE A 48 -9.69 -0.65 -4.80
CA PHE A 48 -10.25 -0.30 -3.49
C PHE A 48 -10.69 1.15 -3.50
N GLU A 49 -11.87 1.42 -2.96
CA GLU A 49 -12.30 2.77 -2.59
C GLU A 49 -12.00 2.98 -1.12
N TYR A 50 -11.46 4.14 -0.79
CA TYR A 50 -11.32 4.57 0.59
C TYR A 50 -11.63 6.05 0.76
N GLN A 51 -12.16 6.40 1.92
CA GLN A 51 -12.50 7.76 2.29
C GLN A 51 -11.77 8.16 3.56
N ASP A 52 -11.13 9.33 3.51
CA ASP A 52 -10.46 9.95 4.64
C ASP A 52 -10.72 11.47 4.68
N LYS A 53 -10.08 12.20 5.59
CA LYS A 53 -10.25 13.67 5.72
C LYS A 53 -9.85 14.45 4.47
N GLY A 54 -9.06 13.87 3.58
CA GLY A 54 -8.64 14.45 2.31
C GLY A 54 -9.60 14.21 1.15
N GLY A 55 -10.56 13.28 1.27
CA GLY A 55 -11.55 13.00 0.23
C GLY A 55 -11.82 11.51 0.01
N VAL A 56 -12.38 11.20 -1.15
CA VAL A 56 -12.64 9.82 -1.61
C VAL A 56 -11.61 9.47 -2.68
N TYR A 57 -10.94 8.35 -2.48
CA TYR A 57 -9.84 7.89 -3.31
C TYR A 57 -10.09 6.48 -3.82
N GLU A 58 -9.48 6.18 -4.96
CA GLU A 58 -9.46 4.85 -5.53
C GLU A 58 -8.01 4.39 -5.69
N LEU A 59 -7.67 3.29 -5.04
CA LEU A 59 -6.41 2.58 -5.20
C LEU A 59 -6.61 1.45 -6.21
N VAL A 60 -6.00 1.58 -7.37
CA VAL A 60 -6.09 0.64 -8.49
C VAL A 60 -4.77 -0.12 -8.64
N LEU A 61 -4.83 -1.46 -8.59
CA LEU A 61 -3.70 -2.37 -8.73
C LEU A 61 -3.82 -3.13 -10.04
N GLY A 62 -2.89 -2.89 -10.97
CA GLY A 62 -2.85 -3.47 -12.31
C GLY A 62 -1.63 -4.35 -12.54
N GLU A 63 -1.82 -5.45 -13.27
CA GLU A 63 -0.80 -6.44 -13.59
C GLU A 63 -0.84 -6.77 -15.08
N ASN A 64 0.32 -6.83 -15.74
CA ASN A 64 0.35 -6.78 -17.21
C ASN A 64 0.03 -8.09 -17.95
N HIS A 65 -0.16 -9.21 -17.25
CA HIS A 65 -0.55 -10.52 -17.80
C HIS A 65 0.17 -10.91 -19.11
N LYS A 66 1.52 -10.92 -19.12
CA LYS A 66 2.28 -11.28 -20.32
C LYS A 66 2.06 -12.77 -20.65
N THR A 67 1.49 -13.04 -21.81
CA THR A 67 1.30 -14.41 -22.33
C THR A 67 2.64 -15.10 -22.55
N ILE A 68 2.85 -16.26 -21.92
CA ILE A 68 4.02 -17.13 -22.09
C ILE A 68 3.65 -18.39 -22.89
N SER A 69 2.42 -18.86 -22.75
CA SER A 69 1.86 -19.92 -23.60
C SER A 69 0.35 -19.71 -23.78
N LYS A 70 -0.31 -20.52 -24.63
CA LYS A 70 -1.77 -20.43 -24.86
C LYS A 70 -2.62 -20.54 -23.58
N LYS A 71 -2.07 -21.04 -22.47
CA LYS A 71 -2.78 -21.22 -21.19
C LYS A 71 -2.04 -20.63 -19.98
N ASP A 72 -0.95 -19.91 -20.20
CA ASP A 72 -0.10 -19.43 -19.11
C ASP A 72 0.33 -17.98 -19.34
N THR A 73 0.13 -17.15 -18.32
CA THR A 73 0.49 -15.73 -18.28
C THR A 73 1.30 -15.48 -17.03
N LEU A 74 2.46 -14.85 -17.17
CA LEU A 74 3.21 -14.31 -16.03
C LEU A 74 3.23 -12.79 -16.11
N ASN A 75 3.25 -12.16 -14.95
CA ASN A 75 3.39 -10.73 -14.86
C ASN A 75 4.87 -10.38 -14.90
N THR A 76 5.21 -9.41 -15.75
CA THR A 76 6.57 -8.87 -15.85
C THR A 76 6.64 -7.42 -15.38
N LYS A 77 5.46 -6.77 -15.22
CA LYS A 77 5.29 -5.40 -14.76
C LYS A 77 4.03 -5.30 -13.92
N ILE A 78 4.07 -4.41 -12.92
CA ILE A 78 2.92 -4.05 -12.10
C ILE A 78 2.80 -2.53 -12.00
N GLN A 79 1.58 -2.05 -11.77
CA GLN A 79 1.29 -0.65 -11.52
C GLN A 79 0.24 -0.50 -10.43
N ALA A 80 0.53 0.32 -9.42
CA ALA A 80 -0.46 0.80 -8.47
C ALA A 80 -0.66 2.30 -8.67
N VAL A 81 -1.90 2.73 -8.86
CA VAL A 81 -2.27 4.14 -9.02
C VAL A 81 -3.28 4.50 -7.95
N CYS A 82 -3.10 5.65 -7.31
CA CYS A 82 -4.13 6.24 -6.47
C CYS A 82 -4.67 7.49 -7.14
N VAL A 83 -5.97 7.54 -7.33
CA VAL A 83 -6.68 8.68 -7.90
C VAL A 83 -7.72 9.21 -6.94
N MET A 84 -8.12 10.46 -7.17
CA MET A 84 -9.26 11.11 -6.54
C MET A 84 -10.19 11.58 -7.65
N ASN A 85 -11.50 11.40 -7.48
CA ASN A 85 -12.47 11.90 -8.45
C ASN A 85 -12.50 13.43 -8.41
N ASP A 86 -12.33 14.07 -9.57
CA ASP A 86 -12.26 15.51 -9.71
C ASP A 86 -13.08 15.96 -10.94
N HIS A 87 -14.26 16.54 -10.70
CA HIS A 87 -15.13 17.19 -11.69
C HIS A 87 -15.30 16.46 -13.03
N GLY A 88 -15.48 15.13 -13.01
CA GLY A 88 -15.71 14.32 -14.20
C GLY A 88 -14.46 13.63 -14.78
N GLY A 89 -13.34 13.68 -14.05
CA GLY A 89 -12.14 12.90 -14.35
C GLY A 89 -11.42 12.44 -13.08
N PHE A 90 -10.21 11.91 -13.24
CA PHE A 90 -9.38 11.42 -12.15
C PHE A 90 -8.13 12.26 -11.97
N LEU A 91 -7.92 12.77 -10.75
CA LEU A 91 -6.67 13.39 -10.34
C LEU A 91 -5.73 12.31 -9.77
N GLU A 92 -4.64 12.01 -10.46
CA GLU A 92 -3.59 11.13 -9.94
C GLU A 92 -2.92 11.78 -8.73
N LYS A 93 -2.96 11.07 -7.59
CA LYS A 93 -2.27 11.47 -6.36
C LYS A 93 -0.86 10.93 -6.31
N TRP A 94 -0.69 9.68 -6.71
CA TRP A 94 0.60 9.01 -6.82
C TRP A 94 0.47 7.74 -7.65
N LYS A 95 1.63 7.30 -8.16
CA LYS A 95 1.77 6.08 -8.95
C LYS A 95 3.02 5.31 -8.53
N ILE A 96 2.93 3.99 -8.54
CA ILE A 96 4.03 3.05 -8.29
C ILE A 96 4.09 2.12 -9.49
N ASN A 97 5.23 2.10 -10.16
CA ASN A 97 5.55 1.14 -11.21
C ASN A 97 6.70 0.25 -10.74
N ASP A 98 6.65 -1.03 -11.06
CA ASP A 98 7.81 -1.91 -10.93
C ASP A 98 7.81 -3.00 -12.02
N LEU A 99 8.97 -3.59 -12.25
CA LEU A 99 9.16 -4.67 -13.19
C LEU A 99 10.14 -5.72 -12.62
N LEU A 100 10.25 -6.84 -13.32
CA LEU A 100 11.25 -7.86 -13.00
C LEU A 100 12.68 -7.31 -13.14
N GLU A 101 13.52 -7.66 -12.19
CA GLU A 101 14.94 -7.35 -12.24
C GLU A 101 15.74 -8.51 -12.88
N ASN A 102 16.86 -8.19 -13.50
CA ASN A 102 17.77 -9.19 -14.04
C ASN A 102 18.67 -9.72 -12.92
N THR A 103 18.20 -10.73 -12.20
CA THR A 103 18.91 -11.36 -11.08
C THR A 103 19.40 -12.76 -11.43
N ILE A 104 20.28 -13.32 -10.59
CA ILE A 104 20.60 -14.76 -10.58
C ILE A 104 20.17 -15.33 -9.22
N PRO A 105 19.27 -16.33 -9.18
CA PRO A 105 18.46 -16.87 -10.29
C PRO A 105 17.49 -15.83 -10.88
N LYS A 106 17.03 -16.04 -12.12
CA LYS A 106 16.24 -15.05 -12.87
C LYS A 106 14.83 -14.88 -12.33
N GLU A 107 14.36 -13.64 -12.17
CA GLU A 107 12.94 -13.38 -11.86
C GLU A 107 12.03 -13.67 -13.07
N ILE A 108 10.91 -14.34 -12.83
CA ILE A 108 9.96 -14.75 -13.88
C ILE A 108 8.55 -14.18 -13.67
N ASN A 109 8.20 -13.79 -12.44
CA ASN A 109 6.85 -13.29 -12.13
C ASN A 109 6.88 -12.22 -11.03
N ILE A 110 6.03 -11.20 -11.13
CA ILE A 110 5.83 -10.12 -10.14
C ILE A 110 4.34 -9.86 -9.92
N TRP A 111 3.84 -9.85 -8.68
CA TRP A 111 2.40 -9.66 -8.44
C TRP A 111 2.09 -9.07 -7.07
N PHE A 112 0.92 -8.43 -6.95
CA PHE A 112 0.44 -7.84 -5.71
C PHE A 112 -0.05 -8.91 -4.73
N TRP A 113 0.46 -8.86 -3.50
CA TRP A 113 0.03 -9.74 -2.43
C TRP A 113 -1.11 -9.08 -1.65
N THR A 114 -2.25 -8.94 -2.31
CA THR A 114 -3.39 -8.15 -1.83
C THR A 114 -3.98 -8.56 -0.47
N LYS A 115 -3.66 -9.77 0.03
CA LYS A 115 -3.95 -10.20 1.41
C LYS A 115 -3.22 -9.34 2.46
N TYR A 116 -2.09 -8.75 2.08
CA TYR A 116 -1.21 -7.93 2.92
C TYR A 116 -1.28 -6.44 2.59
N CYS A 117 -2.02 -6.07 1.54
CA CYS A 117 -2.33 -4.67 1.27
C CYS A 117 -3.45 -4.18 2.20
N SER A 118 -3.46 -2.88 2.50
CA SER A 118 -4.51 -2.26 3.30
C SER A 118 -4.67 -0.77 2.98
N THR A 119 -5.84 -0.24 3.30
CA THR A 119 -6.23 1.18 3.19
C THR A 119 -6.89 1.54 4.52
N LYS A 120 -6.06 1.82 5.53
CA LYS A 120 -6.49 2.09 6.92
C LYS A 120 -5.82 3.34 7.45
N ASP A 121 -6.51 4.05 8.32
CA ASP A 121 -5.90 5.07 9.18
C ASP A 121 -5.20 4.36 10.34
N ILE A 122 -3.87 4.25 10.22
CA ILE A 122 -3.02 3.47 11.11
C ILE A 122 -2.61 4.31 12.32
N ASP A 123 -2.36 5.61 12.13
CA ASP A 123 -1.91 6.49 13.21
C ASP A 123 -3.06 7.18 13.98
N GLY A 124 -4.26 7.19 13.40
CA GLY A 124 -5.49 7.75 13.97
C GLY A 124 -5.65 9.25 13.69
N ASP A 125 -4.90 9.83 12.76
CA ASP A 125 -5.00 11.25 12.41
C ASP A 125 -6.14 11.58 11.45
N GLY A 126 -6.85 10.57 10.94
CA GLY A 126 -7.97 10.67 10.02
C GLY A 126 -7.57 10.73 8.54
N TYR A 127 -6.30 10.56 8.21
CA TYR A 127 -5.82 10.26 6.87
C TYR A 127 -5.53 8.76 6.77
N ILE A 128 -5.85 8.15 5.62
CA ILE A 128 -5.55 6.74 5.40
C ILE A 128 -4.10 6.59 4.94
N GLU A 129 -3.39 5.59 5.47
CA GLU A 129 -2.10 5.14 4.97
C GLU A 129 -2.25 3.87 4.14
N PRO A 130 -2.24 3.95 2.80
CA PRO A 130 -2.20 2.78 1.96
C PRO A 130 -0.92 1.97 2.25
N ILE A 131 -1.09 0.65 2.41
CA ILE A 131 -0.03 -0.34 2.41
C ILE A 131 -0.15 -1.17 1.14
N ILE A 132 0.91 -1.18 0.34
CA ILE A 132 1.01 -1.93 -0.91
C ILE A 132 2.14 -2.94 -0.75
N VAL A 133 1.80 -4.22 -0.91
CA VAL A 133 2.76 -5.33 -0.85
C VAL A 133 2.76 -6.07 -2.17
N TYR A 134 3.95 -6.33 -2.69
CA TYR A 134 4.14 -7.23 -3.81
C TYR A 134 5.45 -8.00 -3.62
N GLY A 135 5.57 -9.08 -4.38
CA GLY A 135 6.82 -9.81 -4.47
C GLY A 135 7.05 -10.37 -5.85
N THR A 136 8.26 -10.91 -6.02
CA THR A 136 8.68 -11.59 -7.24
C THR A 136 9.02 -13.04 -6.95
N ARG A 137 8.91 -13.87 -7.99
CA ARG A 137 9.35 -15.27 -7.97
C ARG A 137 10.41 -15.49 -9.03
N ASN A 138 11.43 -16.29 -8.70
CA ASN A 138 12.47 -16.70 -9.62
C ASN A 138 12.13 -18.00 -10.38
N GLU A 139 12.98 -18.35 -11.33
CA GLU A 139 12.83 -19.56 -12.16
C GLU A 139 12.86 -20.88 -11.35
N ASP A 140 13.47 -20.86 -10.18
CA ASP A 140 13.50 -22.00 -9.25
C ASP A 140 12.23 -22.10 -8.37
N GLY A 141 11.29 -21.15 -8.51
CA GLY A 141 10.02 -21.14 -7.78
C GLY A 141 10.04 -20.42 -6.44
N TYR A 142 11.19 -19.88 -6.01
CA TYR A 142 11.35 -19.16 -4.74
C TYR A 142 11.00 -17.69 -4.86
N ILE A 143 10.55 -17.10 -3.75
CA ILE A 143 10.39 -15.64 -3.65
C ILE A 143 11.77 -15.00 -3.71
N ARG A 144 11.93 -13.98 -4.57
CA ARG A 144 13.21 -13.30 -4.75
C ARG A 144 13.22 -11.89 -4.17
N ARG A 145 12.19 -11.09 -4.46
CA ARG A 145 12.04 -9.75 -3.87
C ARG A 145 10.71 -9.63 -3.18
N VAL A 146 10.68 -8.84 -2.12
CA VAL A 146 9.46 -8.35 -1.48
C VAL A 146 9.61 -6.85 -1.29
N LYS A 147 8.61 -6.08 -1.70
CA LYS A 147 8.53 -4.67 -1.36
C LYS A 147 7.24 -4.38 -0.60
N ILE A 148 7.40 -3.66 0.51
CA ILE A 148 6.30 -3.16 1.33
C ILE A 148 6.37 -1.65 1.25
N ILE A 149 5.33 -1.04 0.70
CA ILE A 149 5.27 0.39 0.45
C ILE A 149 4.14 0.97 1.28
N THR A 150 4.43 2.06 1.99
CA THR A 150 3.41 2.91 2.61
C THR A 150 3.51 4.33 2.08
N ILE A 151 2.37 4.98 1.90
CA ILE A 151 2.29 6.39 1.56
C ILE A 151 1.79 7.14 2.78
N TYR A 152 2.57 8.11 3.26
CA TYR A 152 2.20 8.96 4.39
C TYR A 152 2.45 10.42 4.01
N LYS A 153 1.40 11.25 4.06
CA LYS A 153 1.46 12.68 3.68
C LYS A 153 2.10 12.91 2.30
N ASN A 154 1.62 12.17 1.29
CA ASN A 154 2.14 12.13 -0.09
C ASN A 154 3.61 11.73 -0.23
N LYS A 155 4.27 11.24 0.83
CA LYS A 155 5.63 10.72 0.78
C LYS A 155 5.59 9.19 0.80
N LYS A 156 6.34 8.60 -0.12
CA LYS A 156 6.50 7.15 -0.24
C LYS A 156 7.61 6.64 0.68
N TYR A 157 7.32 5.60 1.44
CA TYR A 157 8.27 4.88 2.27
C TYR A 157 8.25 3.41 1.88
N VAL A 158 9.44 2.80 1.76
CA VAL A 158 9.57 1.46 1.19
C VAL A 158 10.50 0.63 2.06
N ILE A 159 10.08 -0.61 2.35
CA ILE A 159 10.97 -1.70 2.73
C ILE A 159 11.26 -2.50 1.47
N ARG A 160 12.54 -2.72 1.17
CA ARG A 160 13.03 -3.52 0.05
C ARG A 160 13.74 -4.74 0.63
N ALA A 161 13.20 -5.92 0.37
CA ALA A 161 13.85 -7.17 0.74
C ALA A 161 14.25 -7.96 -0.49
N VAL A 162 15.47 -8.52 -0.45
CA VAL A 162 15.93 -9.56 -1.36
C VAL A 162 16.08 -10.83 -0.53
N GLU A 163 15.38 -11.89 -0.93
CA GLU A 163 15.38 -13.19 -0.28
C GLU A 163 16.35 -14.13 -1.00
N CYS A 164 17.14 -14.84 -0.19
CA CYS A 164 17.94 -15.99 -0.58
C CYS A 164 18.45 -16.68 0.71
N ASP A 165 18.98 -17.90 0.57
CA ASP A 165 19.40 -18.71 1.72
C ASP A 165 20.69 -18.21 2.37
N LEU A 166 21.62 -17.65 1.59
CA LEU A 166 22.90 -17.16 2.08
C LEU A 166 22.79 -15.71 2.56
N ASP A 167 23.43 -15.39 3.68
CA ASP A 167 23.39 -14.04 4.26
C ASP A 167 23.93 -12.97 3.27
N ASP A 168 25.01 -13.28 2.54
CA ASP A 168 25.66 -12.33 1.61
C ASP A 168 24.80 -11.88 0.42
N CYS A 169 23.80 -12.68 0.00
CA CYS A 169 22.87 -12.30 -1.07
C CYS A 169 21.56 -11.72 -0.54
N ARG A 170 21.33 -11.77 0.78
CA ARG A 170 20.11 -11.31 1.43
C ARG A 170 20.23 -9.83 1.73
N SER A 171 19.12 -9.10 1.64
CA SER A 171 19.10 -7.71 2.11
C SER A 171 17.73 -7.29 2.61
N PHE A 172 17.69 -6.42 3.61
CA PHE A 172 16.46 -5.85 4.14
C PHE A 172 16.63 -4.35 4.40
N LYS A 173 16.30 -3.54 3.41
CA LYS A 173 16.56 -2.08 3.43
C LYS A 173 15.27 -1.31 3.61
N LYS A 174 15.16 -0.60 4.73
CA LYS A 174 14.13 0.42 4.95
C LYS A 174 14.52 1.72 4.24
N ASP A 175 13.54 2.52 3.85
CA ASP A 175 13.78 3.84 3.25
C ASP A 175 14.67 4.70 4.16
N GLN A 176 15.51 5.56 3.58
CA GLN A 176 16.39 6.44 4.34
C GLN A 176 15.61 7.34 5.30
N ASN A 177 14.37 7.71 4.93
CA ASN A 177 13.48 8.51 5.73
C ASN A 177 12.60 7.66 6.68
N TRP A 178 12.82 6.36 6.81
CA TRP A 178 11.93 5.48 7.59
C TRP A 178 11.65 6.00 9.00
N ASN A 179 12.66 6.58 9.64
CA ASN A 179 12.55 7.08 11.00
C ASN A 179 11.66 8.34 11.12
N THR A 180 11.31 9.00 10.01
CA THR A 180 10.36 10.13 10.00
C THR A 180 8.90 9.68 10.02
N LEU A 181 8.61 8.37 9.86
CA LEU A 181 7.26 7.85 10.01
C LEU A 181 6.81 7.87 11.49
N PRO A 182 5.52 8.16 11.75
CA PRO A 182 4.92 7.96 13.05
C PRO A 182 5.16 6.56 13.60
N GLN A 183 5.35 6.46 14.91
CA GLN A 183 5.69 5.19 15.57
C GLN A 183 4.61 4.11 15.37
N LYS A 184 3.33 4.50 15.32
CA LYS A 184 2.21 3.57 15.05
C LYS A 184 2.34 2.92 13.67
N ILE A 185 2.62 3.71 12.63
CA ILE A 185 2.79 3.19 11.26
C ILE A 185 4.01 2.26 11.18
N LYS A 186 5.15 2.65 11.77
CA LYS A 186 6.33 1.78 11.82
C LYS A 186 6.02 0.44 12.50
N THR A 187 5.34 0.48 13.64
CA THR A 187 4.95 -0.72 14.40
C THR A 187 4.00 -1.60 13.60
N TYR A 188 3.02 -1.01 12.91
CA TYR A 188 2.11 -1.75 12.03
C TYR A 188 2.85 -2.46 10.91
N VAL A 189 3.78 -1.77 10.24
CA VAL A 189 4.55 -2.38 9.15
C VAL A 189 5.53 -3.43 9.67
N ASP A 190 6.14 -3.24 10.84
CA ASP A 190 7.01 -4.25 11.46
C ASP A 190 6.20 -5.52 11.84
N GLN A 191 4.97 -5.37 12.32
CA GLN A 191 4.06 -6.51 12.54
C GLN A 191 3.66 -7.19 11.22
N LEU A 192 3.46 -6.42 10.15
CA LEU A 192 3.21 -6.96 8.82
C LEU A 192 4.39 -7.79 8.30
N VAL A 193 5.63 -7.32 8.54
CA VAL A 193 6.85 -8.08 8.22
C VAL A 193 6.86 -9.41 8.97
N VAL A 194 6.57 -9.42 10.28
CA VAL A 194 6.48 -10.66 11.07
C VAL A 194 5.42 -11.61 10.51
N LYS A 195 4.25 -11.09 10.14
CA LYS A 195 3.18 -11.88 9.52
C LYS A 195 3.62 -12.48 8.19
N LEU A 196 4.26 -11.69 7.33
CA LEU A 196 4.78 -12.15 6.04
C LEU A 196 5.82 -13.25 6.19
N ARG A 197 6.77 -13.11 7.13
CA ARG A 197 7.76 -14.17 7.43
C ARG A 197 7.09 -15.50 7.74
N LYS A 198 6.09 -15.48 8.62
CA LYS A 198 5.36 -16.68 9.04
C LYS A 198 4.50 -17.27 7.94
N GLU A 199 3.71 -16.45 7.25
CA GLU A 199 2.70 -16.93 6.29
C GLU A 199 3.26 -17.23 4.90
N GLN A 200 4.43 -16.70 4.55
CA GLN A 200 5.08 -16.94 3.25
C GLN A 200 6.39 -17.73 3.40
N ASN A 201 6.75 -18.13 4.62
CA ASN A 201 8.01 -18.81 4.93
C ASN A 201 9.24 -18.03 4.42
N LEU A 202 9.33 -16.75 4.80
CA LEU A 202 10.37 -15.83 4.37
C LEU A 202 11.27 -15.42 5.53
N LEU A 203 12.48 -14.95 5.21
CA LEU A 203 13.44 -14.45 6.18
C LEU A 203 13.15 -13.00 6.52
N LEU A 204 12.98 -12.13 5.51
CA LEU A 204 12.70 -10.69 5.60
C LEU A 204 13.50 -9.96 6.69
N LYS A 205 14.79 -10.28 6.81
CA LYS A 205 15.73 -9.70 7.76
C LYS A 205 17.07 -9.52 7.07
N ASP A 206 17.93 -8.68 7.63
CA ASP A 206 19.28 -8.53 7.09
C ASP A 206 20.05 -9.86 7.13
N GLY A 207 20.93 -10.00 6.14
CA GLY A 207 22.02 -10.97 6.04
C GLY A 207 23.03 -10.72 7.13
#